data_AF-A0A2D6LPS0-F1
#
_entry.id   AF-A0A2D6LPS0-F1
#
_cell.length_a   1.000
_cell.length_b   1.000
_cell.length_c   1.000
_cell.angle_alpha   90.00
_cell.angle_beta   90.00
_cell.angle_gamma   90.00
#
_symmetry.space_group_name_H-M   'P 1'
#
loop_
_entity.id
_entity.type
_entity.pdbx_description
1 polymer ?
#
loop_
_entity_poly.entity_id
_entity_poly.type
_entity_poly.pdbx_seq_one_letter_code
_entity_poly.pdbx_strand_id
1 'polypeptide(L)'
;MLKIDTSFTPFRLNLRRKEPIALKLSIRNMNDVDVLMSYEVLVSRSLSMDKGGFKTSEAKRFGKMEPGQTEEKYLDIYPKGMTREGNYPVVIRAMEHYQNYNFVEKEYKKKLDIRVEE
;
A
#
# COMPACT_ATOMS: atom_id res chain seq x y z
N MET A 1 -15.38 -10.62 -2.17
CA MET A 1 -14.83 -9.25 -2.04
C MET A 1 -13.35 -9.34 -1.73
N LEU A 2 -12.53 -8.34 -2.08
CA LEU A 2 -11.15 -8.27 -1.56
C LEU A 2 -11.13 -7.68 -0.14
N LYS A 3 -10.44 -8.34 0.78
CA LYS A 3 -10.17 -7.84 2.13
C LYS A 3 -8.76 -7.26 2.21
N ILE A 4 -8.63 -6.02 2.69
CA ILE A 4 -7.34 -5.32 2.82
C ILE A 4 -6.96 -5.18 4.30
N ASP A 5 -5.95 -5.91 4.73
CA ASP A 5 -5.35 -5.84 6.06
C ASP A 5 -3.98 -5.16 5.99
N THR A 6 -3.66 -4.32 6.97
CA THR A 6 -2.45 -3.48 6.94
C THR A 6 -1.86 -3.31 8.32
N SER A 7 -0.54 -3.26 8.42
CA SER A 7 0.15 -2.88 9.66
C SER A 7 1.45 -2.14 9.35
N PHE A 8 1.83 -1.22 10.22
CA PHE A 8 3.11 -0.51 10.15
C PHE A 8 4.08 -1.04 11.19
N THR A 9 5.34 -1.16 10.81
CA THR A 9 6.43 -1.50 11.73
C THR A 9 7.65 -0.63 11.41
N PRO A 10 8.11 0.23 12.33
CA PRO A 10 7.45 0.63 13.58
C PRO A 10 6.06 1.29 13.35
N PHE A 11 5.28 1.55 14.41
CA PHE A 11 3.97 2.21 14.26
C PHE A 11 4.05 3.70 13.84
N ARG A 12 5.22 4.32 14.02
CA ARG A 12 5.50 5.73 13.74
C ARG A 12 6.85 5.87 13.04
N LEU A 13 6.95 6.87 12.18
CA LEU A 13 8.18 7.22 11.48
C LEU A 13 8.92 8.29 12.29
N ASN A 14 10.19 8.05 12.58
CA ASN A 14 11.04 8.98 13.34
C ASN A 14 12.04 9.68 12.41
N LEU A 15 11.98 11.01 12.32
CA LEU A 15 12.78 11.81 11.40
C LEU A 15 14.27 11.83 11.78
N ARG A 16 14.62 11.77 13.07
CA ARG A 16 16.01 11.70 13.55
C ARG A 16 16.70 10.41 13.13
N ARG A 17 15.98 9.29 13.12
CA ARG A 17 16.52 7.99 12.69
C ARG A 17 16.75 7.90 11.19
N LYS A 18 15.97 8.65 10.39
CA LYS A 18 15.97 8.57 8.92
C LYS A 18 15.78 7.14 8.38
N GLU A 19 15.15 6.28 9.19
CA GLU A 19 14.82 4.91 8.83
C GLU A 19 13.44 4.86 8.16
N PRO A 20 13.23 3.94 7.21
CA PRO A 20 11.91 3.72 6.66
C PRO A 20 10.96 3.11 7.70
N ILE A 21 9.67 3.33 7.50
CA ILE A 21 8.61 2.57 8.14
C ILE A 21 8.16 1.47 7.17
N ALA A 22 8.11 0.23 7.64
CA ALA A 22 7.65 -0.90 6.83
C ALA A 22 6.12 -0.99 6.91
N LEU A 23 5.45 -0.95 5.76
CA LEU A 23 4.04 -1.27 5.59
C LEU A 23 3.91 -2.74 5.18
N LYS A 24 3.34 -3.56 6.06
CA LYS A 24 2.83 -4.88 5.69
C LYS A 24 1.42 -4.72 5.12
N LEU A 25 1.25 -5.05 3.85
CA LEU A 25 -0.02 -5.11 3.13
C LEU A 25 -0.40 -6.57 2.89
N SER A 26 -1.58 -6.96 3.34
CA SER A 26 -2.18 -8.27 3.11
C SER A 26 -3.50 -8.09 2.38
N ILE A 27 -3.64 -8.71 1.21
CA ILE A 27 -4.89 -8.69 0.44
C ILE A 27 -5.38 -10.12 0.27
N ARG A 28 -6.62 -10.37 0.70
CA ARG A 28 -7.25 -11.69 0.62
C ARG A 28 -8.44 -11.69 -0.31
N ASN A 29 -8.52 -12.69 -1.19
CA ASN A 29 -9.72 -12.93 -1.99
C ASN A 29 -10.77 -13.63 -1.11
N MET A 30 -11.85 -12.93 -0.77
CA MET A 30 -13.01 -13.48 -0.06
C MET A 30 -14.19 -13.75 -0.99
N ASN A 31 -13.98 -13.77 -2.31
CA ASN A 31 -14.97 -14.27 -3.27
C ASN A 31 -14.94 -15.81 -3.28
N ASP A 32 -16.00 -16.39 -3.84
CA ASP A 32 -16.13 -17.81 -4.16
C ASP A 32 -15.55 -18.18 -5.54
N VAL A 33 -15.03 -17.19 -6.27
CA VAL A 33 -14.43 -17.33 -7.60
C VAL A 33 -13.01 -16.76 -7.65
N ASP A 34 -12.24 -17.20 -8.64
CA ASP A 34 -10.94 -16.63 -8.98
C ASP A 34 -11.08 -15.17 -9.40
N VAL A 35 -10.13 -14.34 -8.97
CA VAL A 35 -10.15 -12.91 -9.30
C VAL A 35 -8.79 -12.45 -9.82
N LEU A 36 -8.79 -11.84 -11.01
CA LEU A 36 -7.61 -11.14 -11.53
C LEU A 36 -7.43 -9.83 -10.77
N MET A 37 -6.29 -9.63 -10.10
CA MET A 37 -6.13 -8.46 -9.22
C MET A 37 -4.79 -7.74 -9.34
N SER A 38 -4.84 -6.47 -8.95
CA SER A 38 -3.68 -5.61 -8.75
C SER A 38 -3.89 -4.72 -7.53
N TYR A 39 -2.82 -4.13 -7.03
CA TYR A 39 -2.91 -3.04 -6.07
C TYR A 39 -2.08 -1.83 -6.47
N GLU A 40 -2.42 -0.71 -5.86
CA GLU A 40 -1.64 0.53 -5.86
C GLU A 40 -1.60 1.08 -4.42
N VAL A 41 -0.40 1.40 -3.94
CA VAL A 41 -0.19 2.17 -2.71
C VAL A 41 0.30 3.55 -3.11
N LEU A 42 -0.37 4.59 -2.62
CA LEU A 42 0.01 5.99 -2.80
C LEU A 42 0.33 6.60 -1.45
N VAL A 43 1.45 7.31 -1.37
CA VAL A 43 1.86 8.08 -0.19
C VAL A 43 1.79 9.58 -0.50
N SER A 44 1.69 10.40 0.54
CA SER A 44 1.74 11.86 0.39
C SER A 44 3.04 12.32 -0.28
N ARG A 45 3.04 13.53 -0.86
CA ARG A 45 4.23 14.11 -1.52
C ARG A 45 5.43 14.31 -0.59
N SER A 46 5.20 14.34 0.72
CA SER A 46 6.23 14.44 1.75
C SER A 46 6.86 13.10 2.11
N LEU A 47 6.39 11.98 1.55
CA LEU A 47 6.92 10.64 1.78
C LEU A 47 7.30 9.99 0.44
N SER A 48 8.07 8.91 0.50
CA SER A 48 8.50 8.16 -0.69
C SER A 48 8.42 6.65 -0.47
N MET A 49 8.20 5.89 -1.54
CA MET A 49 8.26 4.42 -1.58
C MET A 49 9.66 3.91 -1.93
N ASP A 50 10.63 4.81 -2.06
CA ASP A 50 12.02 4.53 -2.38
C ASP A 50 12.96 5.45 -1.60
N LYS A 51 14.17 4.98 -1.34
CA LYS A 51 15.20 5.75 -0.62
C LYS A 51 15.61 7.04 -1.36
N GLY A 52 15.43 7.10 -2.68
CA GLY A 52 15.77 8.26 -3.49
C GLY A 52 14.81 9.44 -3.35
N GLY A 53 13.61 9.23 -2.80
CA GLY A 53 12.64 10.31 -2.64
C GLY A 53 11.79 10.62 -3.88
N PHE A 54 11.85 9.79 -4.92
CA PHE A 54 11.24 10.07 -6.23
C PHE A 54 9.88 9.38 -6.42
N LYS A 55 9.67 8.20 -5.85
CA LYS A 55 8.45 7.40 -6.03
C LYS A 55 7.43 7.70 -4.94
N THR A 56 6.29 8.27 -5.30
CA THR A 56 5.16 8.48 -4.37
C THR A 56 4.09 7.39 -4.46
N SER A 57 4.29 6.39 -5.31
CA SER A 57 3.40 5.25 -5.42
C SER A 57 4.17 3.98 -5.80
N GLU A 58 3.57 2.84 -5.46
CA GLU A 58 3.99 1.51 -5.87
C GLU A 58 2.75 0.74 -6.33
N ALA A 59 2.84 0.09 -7.48
CA ALA A 59 1.75 -0.70 -8.03
C ALA A 59 2.24 -2.08 -8.48
N LYS A 60 1.42 -3.11 -8.26
CA LYS A 60 1.75 -4.47 -8.68
C LYS A 60 0.50 -5.22 -9.15
N ARG A 61 0.68 -5.99 -10.22
CA ARG A 61 -0.28 -6.96 -10.76
C ARG A 61 0.06 -8.34 -10.18
N PHE A 62 -0.91 -9.01 -9.57
CA PHE A 62 -0.70 -10.29 -8.86
C PHE A 62 -1.06 -11.53 -9.69
N GLY A 63 -1.64 -11.36 -10.87
CA GLY A 63 -2.30 -12.44 -11.58
C GLY A 63 -3.68 -12.76 -10.99
N LYS A 64 -4.11 -14.00 -11.17
CA LYS A 64 -5.33 -14.54 -10.59
C LYS A 64 -5.08 -14.96 -9.15
N MET A 65 -5.99 -14.58 -8.25
CA MET A 65 -6.07 -15.10 -6.88
C MET A 65 -7.21 -16.10 -6.78
N GLU A 66 -6.94 -17.28 -6.24
CA GLU A 66 -7.96 -18.27 -5.92
C GLU A 66 -8.84 -17.82 -4.73
N PRO A 67 -10.06 -18.35 -4.56
CA PRO A 67 -10.88 -18.16 -3.38
C PRO A 67 -10.10 -18.46 -2.09
N GLY A 68 -10.10 -17.51 -1.16
CA GLY A 68 -9.42 -17.63 0.12
C GLY A 68 -7.91 -17.34 0.09
N GLN A 69 -7.28 -17.26 -1.08
CA GLN A 69 -5.85 -16.95 -1.23
C GLN A 69 -5.53 -15.56 -0.64
N THR A 70 -4.36 -15.45 -0.01
CA THR A 70 -3.85 -14.20 0.57
C THR A 70 -2.48 -13.89 0.00
N GLU A 71 -2.30 -12.67 -0.48
CA GLU A 71 -1.01 -12.14 -0.92
C GLU A 71 -0.49 -11.13 0.09
N GLU A 72 0.75 -11.32 0.53
CA GLU A 72 1.45 -10.40 1.41
C GLU A 72 2.55 -9.62 0.68
N LYS A 73 2.69 -8.34 1.01
CA LYS A 73 3.76 -7.47 0.56
C LYS A 73 4.27 -6.59 1.69
N TYR A 74 5.59 -6.40 1.70
CA TYR A 74 6.28 -5.47 2.59
C TYR A 74 6.78 -4.32 1.73
N LEU A 75 6.43 -3.10 2.13
CA LEU A 75 6.75 -1.88 1.41
C LEU A 75 7.42 -0.90 2.35
N ASP A 76 8.60 -0.40 1.99
CA ASP A 76 9.29 0.59 2.80
C ASP A 76 8.85 1.99 2.40
N ILE A 77 8.50 2.79 3.41
CA ILE A 77 8.09 4.18 3.22
C ILE A 77 9.12 5.08 3.92
N TYR A 78 9.73 5.97 3.15
CA TYR A 78 10.82 6.84 3.55
C TYR A 78 10.32 8.28 3.74
N PRO A 79 10.85 9.03 4.73
CA PRO A 79 10.67 10.48 4.76
C PRO A 79 11.49 11.13 3.63
N LYS A 80 10.99 12.23 3.06
CA LYS A 80 11.77 13.11 2.20
C LYS A 80 12.51 14.16 3.03
N GLY A 81 13.47 14.87 2.42
CA GLY A 81 14.27 15.87 3.13
C GLY A 81 13.48 17.02 3.77
N MET A 82 12.25 17.29 3.30
CA MET A 82 11.38 18.36 3.83
C MET A 82 10.19 17.82 4.66
N THR A 83 10.17 16.53 5.01
CA THR A 83 9.11 15.98 5.87
C THR A 83 9.17 16.63 7.24
N ARG A 84 8.02 17.09 7.74
CA ARG A 84 7.86 17.61 9.10
C ARG A 84 7.03 16.64 9.94
N GLU A 85 7.00 16.83 11.25
CA GLU A 85 6.08 16.09 12.12
C GLU A 85 4.61 16.26 11.67
N GLY A 86 3.81 15.22 11.86
CA GLY A 86 2.39 15.23 11.52
C GLY A 86 1.86 13.89 11.04
N ASN A 87 0.60 13.87 10.63
CA ASN A 87 -0.05 12.69 10.06
C ASN A 87 -0.09 12.81 8.54
N TYR A 88 0.41 11.78 7.86
CA TYR A 88 0.48 11.74 6.40
C TYR A 88 -0.36 10.61 5.85
N PRO A 89 -1.30 10.89 4.93
CA PRO A 89 -2.17 9.87 4.40
C PRO A 89 -1.42 8.89 3.49
N VAL A 90 -1.80 7.63 3.64
CA VAL A 90 -1.49 6.51 2.76
C VAL A 90 -2.81 5.97 2.22
N VAL A 91 -2.88 5.86 0.91
CA VAL A 91 -4.05 5.34 0.20
C VAL A 91 -3.67 4.03 -0.45
N ILE A 92 -4.43 2.99 -0.16
CA ILE A 92 -4.26 1.67 -0.76
C ILE A 92 -5.49 1.38 -1.59
N ARG A 93 -5.29 1.03 -2.86
CA ARG A 93 -6.31 0.55 -3.77
C ARG A 93 -6.01 -0.90 -4.10
N ALA A 94 -6.96 -1.79 -3.87
CA ALA A 94 -6.97 -3.12 -4.47
C ALA A 94 -8.04 -3.14 -5.56
N MET A 95 -7.67 -3.61 -6.75
CA MET A 95 -8.54 -3.59 -7.92
C MET A 95 -8.77 -5.03 -8.38
N GLU A 96 -10.04 -5.40 -8.51
CA GLU A 96 -10.49 -6.58 -9.25
C GLU A 96 -10.64 -6.18 -10.71
N HIS A 97 -10.13 -7.02 -11.60
CA HIS A 97 -10.16 -6.82 -13.04
C HIS A 97 -10.98 -7.93 -13.68
N TYR A 98 -11.63 -7.60 -14.80
CA TYR A 98 -12.48 -8.55 -15.50
C TYR A 98 -11.67 -9.69 -16.14
N GLN A 99 -11.16 -9.47 -17.36
CA GLN A 99 -10.35 -10.46 -18.09
C GLN A 99 -8.89 -10.03 -18.29
N ASN A 100 -8.62 -8.72 -18.18
CA ASN A 100 -7.31 -8.13 -18.34
C ASN A 100 -7.19 -6.89 -17.46
N TYR A 101 -5.95 -6.40 -17.30
CA TYR A 101 -5.65 -5.27 -16.42
C TYR A 101 -6.07 -3.88 -16.92
N ASN A 102 -6.73 -3.79 -18.07
CA ASN A 102 -7.18 -2.52 -18.64
C ASN A 102 -8.59 -2.16 -18.15
N PHE A 103 -9.34 -3.11 -17.60
CA PHE A 103 -10.72 -2.92 -17.15
C PHE A 103 -10.87 -3.30 -15.69
N VAL A 104 -10.89 -2.29 -14.83
CA VAL A 104 -11.20 -2.43 -13.40
C VAL A 104 -12.69 -2.68 -13.26
N GLU A 105 -13.05 -3.82 -12.68
CA GLU A 105 -14.44 -4.18 -12.38
C GLU A 105 -14.86 -3.58 -11.03
N LYS A 106 -14.02 -3.72 -10.01
CA LYS A 106 -14.26 -3.22 -8.66
C LYS A 106 -12.98 -2.64 -8.05
N GLU A 107 -13.11 -1.50 -7.37
CA GLU A 107 -12.02 -0.90 -6.58
C GLU A 107 -12.36 -0.95 -5.09
N TYR A 108 -11.44 -1.48 -4.31
CA TYR A 108 -11.47 -1.48 -2.85
C TYR A 108 -10.42 -0.50 -2.33
N LYS A 109 -10.87 0.52 -1.61
CA LYS A 109 -10.01 1.61 -1.14
C LYS A 109 -9.90 1.61 0.38
N LYS A 110 -8.67 1.58 0.88
CA LYS A 110 -8.34 1.76 2.30
C LYS A 110 -7.50 3.02 2.46
N LYS A 111 -7.87 3.88 3.39
CA LYS A 111 -7.09 5.06 3.80
C LYS A 111 -6.62 4.86 5.23
N LEU A 112 -5.40 5.27 5.50
CA LEU A 112 -4.77 5.21 6.82
C LEU A 112 -3.66 6.26 6.87
N ASP A 113 -3.24 6.65 8.05
CA ASP A 113 -2.23 7.70 8.22
C ASP A 113 -0.95 7.13 8.84
N ILE A 114 0.20 7.62 8.35
CA ILE A 114 1.49 7.45 9.01
C ILE A 114 1.70 8.63 9.93
N ARG A 115 1.93 8.33 11.21
CA ARG A 115 2.37 9.33 12.19
C ARG A 115 3.88 9.54 12.07
N VAL A 116 4.28 10.77 11.78
CA VAL A 116 5.68 11.21 11.70
C VAL A 116 5.98 12.08 12.92
N GLU A 117 7.10 11.78 13.57
CA GLU A 117 7.62 12.48 14.75
C GLU A 117 9.12 12.77 14.57
N GLU A 118 9.67 13.72 15.33
CA GLU A 118 11.09 14.03 15.37
C GLU A 118 11.96 12.88 15.87
#